data_AF-A0A096MH06-F1
#
_entry.id   AF-A0A096MH06-F1
#
_cell.length_a   1.000
_cell.length_b   1.000
_cell.length_c   1.000
_cell.angle_alpha   90.00
_cell.angle_beta   90.00
_cell.angle_gamma   90.00
#
_symmetry.space_group_name_H-M   'P 1'
#
loop_
_entity.id
_entity.type
_entity.pdbx_description
1 polymer ?
#
loop_
_entity_poly.entity_id
_entity_poly.type
_entity_poly.pdbx_seq_one_letter_code
_entity_poly.pdbx_strand_id
1 'polypeptide(L)'
;MYTITEGHAMFAPPVEEHPGPSAPPAGMFDNMHGYEGTMAGGGGFLPPPMPSQPVPQPSPGPEQPHWNIPSISEDTARDAFSLYVSSKCCYSSAPVKDGVIINMESFNTYRYRLETFTESRSTEWSHEPFHGQPVDAYVQQPPGPWDLPAKVPTFFVDGEQKMKVPYTSSMKPCHDCVGMGRKPCKDCAGSGNKVCWVCNGSGFRHGDDRCHHCSGRGRENCAQCHGQGSTQCTTCRGKQQLLVFICLTVKWTNNSDNYVVEQSSGLQVSNLSQVSGKELFRDSQYLVYPVMGFPDPMIVQAAQRLVGDHQGKFSRTSRILQQRQTIELIPVTKVTYTWKGKTYVYFVYGNEFKVHTDDYPATCCCSVM
;
A
#
# COMPACT_ATOMS: atom_id res chain seq x y z
N MET A 1 58.37 15.62 52.97
CA MET A 1 58.86 15.00 51.72
C MET A 1 57.65 14.43 50.99
N TYR A 2 57.57 14.74 49.70
CA TYR A 2 56.35 14.86 48.91
C TYR A 2 55.62 13.53 48.65
N THR A 3 54.31 13.54 48.89
CA THR A 3 53.33 12.59 48.36
C THR A 3 53.10 12.86 46.87
N ILE A 4 53.32 11.86 46.02
CA ILE A 4 53.04 11.94 44.58
C ILE A 4 51.55 11.70 44.39
N THR A 5 50.83 12.75 43.99
CA THR A 5 49.42 12.68 43.58
C THR A 5 49.32 12.05 42.20
N GLU A 6 48.67 10.88 42.12
CA GLU A 6 48.24 10.26 40.87
C GLU A 6 47.24 11.17 40.15
N GLY A 7 47.66 11.71 39.00
CA GLY A 7 46.78 12.45 38.10
C GLY A 7 45.76 11.51 37.48
N HIS A 8 44.52 11.55 37.96
CA HIS A 8 43.38 10.97 37.26
C HIS A 8 43.29 11.61 35.88
N ALA A 9 43.46 10.82 34.82
CA ALA A 9 43.16 11.23 33.47
C ALA A 9 41.65 11.52 33.40
N MET A 10 41.31 12.79 33.32
CA MET A 10 39.94 13.26 33.19
C MET A 10 39.35 12.66 31.91
N PHE A 11 38.43 11.72 32.05
CA PHE A 11 37.54 11.32 30.98
C PHE A 11 36.80 12.59 30.54
N ALA A 12 37.02 13.05 29.31
CA ALA A 12 36.11 14.00 28.72
C ALA A 12 34.71 13.36 28.74
N PRO A 13 33.69 14.04 29.29
CA PRO A 13 32.35 13.48 29.29
C PRO A 13 31.94 13.18 27.84
N PRO A 14 31.16 12.13 27.60
CA PRO A 14 30.59 11.92 26.27
C PRO A 14 29.83 13.19 25.90
N VAL A 15 30.22 13.79 24.78
CA VAL A 15 29.41 14.84 24.17
C VAL A 15 28.09 14.16 23.80
N GLU A 16 27.03 14.45 24.56
CA GLU A 16 25.67 14.18 24.14
C GLU A 16 25.37 15.09 22.95
N GLU A 17 25.72 14.64 21.75
CA GLU A 17 25.20 15.23 20.53
C GLU A 17 24.01 14.41 20.09
N HIS A 18 22.83 14.99 20.32
CA HIS A 18 21.59 14.57 19.67
C HIS A 18 21.86 14.35 18.18
N PRO A 19 21.42 13.22 17.58
CA PRO A 19 21.46 13.08 16.14
C PRO A 19 20.69 14.26 15.56
N GLY A 20 21.40 15.22 14.97
CA GLY A 20 20.78 16.37 14.34
C GLY A 20 19.70 15.88 13.36
N PRO A 21 18.58 16.60 13.23
CA PRO A 21 17.47 16.16 12.39
C PRO A 21 18.00 15.90 10.98
N SER A 22 17.84 14.67 10.48
CA SER A 22 18.13 14.29 9.08
C SER A 22 17.10 14.88 8.10
N ALA A 23 16.04 15.49 8.63
CA ALA A 23 15.07 16.24 7.87
C ALA A 23 15.67 17.61 7.43
N PRO A 24 15.40 18.04 6.20
CA PRO A 24 15.73 19.38 5.75
C PRO A 24 15.10 20.47 6.64
N PRO A 25 15.81 21.57 6.96
CA PRO A 25 15.24 22.66 7.72
C PRO A 25 14.16 23.40 6.92
N ALA A 26 13.13 23.92 7.60
CA ALA A 26 11.95 24.53 6.96
C ALA A 26 12.29 25.71 6.02
N GLY A 27 13.36 26.46 6.30
CA GLY A 27 13.83 27.58 5.46
C GLY A 27 14.80 27.20 4.33
N MET A 28 15.05 25.91 4.10
CA MET A 28 15.93 25.46 3.01
C MET A 28 15.29 25.64 1.62
N PHE A 29 13.96 25.55 1.56
CA PHE A 29 13.19 25.51 0.33
C PHE A 29 12.78 26.90 -0.11
N ASP A 30 12.82 27.11 -1.43
CA ASP A 30 12.40 28.36 -2.03
C ASP A 30 10.87 28.49 -2.00
N ASN A 31 10.35 29.72 -1.92
CA ASN A 31 8.92 29.94 -2.10
C ASN A 31 8.60 29.94 -3.60
N MET A 32 7.81 28.97 -4.06
CA MET A 32 7.47 28.79 -5.47
C MET A 32 6.00 29.14 -5.70
N HIS A 33 5.74 30.10 -6.59
CA HIS A 33 4.38 30.51 -6.95
C HIS A 33 3.58 29.34 -7.52
N GLY A 34 2.35 29.15 -7.04
CA GLY A 34 1.48 28.02 -7.40
C GLY A 34 1.75 26.73 -6.60
N TYR A 35 2.72 26.75 -5.69
CA TYR A 35 3.14 25.62 -4.86
C TYR A 35 3.33 26.01 -3.39
N GLU A 36 2.68 27.08 -2.93
CA GLU A 36 2.86 27.72 -1.62
C GLU A 36 2.60 26.77 -0.43
N GLY A 37 1.82 25.69 -0.64
CA GLY A 37 1.54 24.65 0.36
C GLY A 37 2.49 23.45 0.37
N THR A 38 3.59 23.48 -0.39
CA THR A 38 4.52 22.34 -0.53
C THR A 38 5.58 22.37 0.58
N MET A 39 5.68 21.29 1.37
CA MET A 39 6.67 21.15 2.44
C MET A 39 7.55 19.91 2.24
N ALA A 40 8.63 19.79 3.02
CA ALA A 40 9.39 18.55 3.11
C ALA A 40 8.54 17.48 3.82
N GLY A 41 8.38 16.33 3.18
CA GLY A 41 7.56 15.23 3.69
C GLY A 41 6.06 15.32 3.35
N GLY A 42 5.67 16.25 2.47
CA GLY A 42 4.32 16.31 1.91
C GLY A 42 3.75 17.72 1.84
N GLY A 43 2.96 17.98 0.80
CA GLY A 43 2.25 19.22 0.55
C GLY A 43 0.75 19.09 0.86
N GLY A 44 0.11 20.25 1.01
CA GLY A 44 -1.33 20.34 1.24
C GLY A 44 -2.18 19.72 0.13
N PHE A 45 -3.47 19.56 0.41
CA PHE A 45 -4.46 19.06 -0.54
C PHE A 45 -4.49 19.89 -1.83
N LEU A 46 -4.33 19.24 -2.99
CA LEU A 46 -4.40 19.88 -4.31
C LEU A 46 -5.77 19.59 -4.94
N PRO A 47 -6.75 20.50 -4.83
CA PRO A 47 -8.07 20.27 -5.41
C PRO A 47 -7.96 20.11 -6.93
N PRO A 48 -8.66 19.13 -7.53
CA PRO A 48 -8.74 19.05 -8.99
C PRO A 48 -9.41 20.31 -9.55
N PRO A 49 -8.98 20.79 -10.72
CA PRO A 49 -9.68 21.89 -11.39
C PRO A 49 -11.09 21.44 -11.74
N MET A 50 -12.03 22.38 -11.69
CA MET A 50 -13.38 22.11 -12.19
C MET A 50 -13.30 21.71 -13.67
N PRO A 51 -14.10 20.73 -14.12
CA PRO A 51 -14.15 20.34 -15.53
C PRO A 51 -14.41 21.58 -16.39
N SER A 52 -13.50 21.88 -17.31
CA SER A 52 -13.62 23.00 -18.25
C SER A 52 -14.68 22.77 -19.33
N GLN A 53 -15.05 21.51 -19.54
CA GLN A 53 -16.15 21.10 -20.40
C GLN A 53 -17.30 20.58 -19.52
N PRO A 54 -18.56 20.80 -19.93
CA PRO A 54 -19.68 20.15 -19.28
C PRO A 54 -19.42 18.65 -19.27
N VAL A 55 -19.50 18.07 -18.07
CA VAL A 55 -19.36 16.63 -17.89
C VAL A 55 -20.31 15.94 -18.87
N PRO A 56 -19.83 15.00 -19.71
CA PRO A 56 -20.71 14.25 -20.60
C PRO A 56 -21.89 13.74 -19.80
N GLN A 57 -23.11 14.03 -20.29
CA GLN A 57 -24.29 13.51 -19.63
C GLN A 57 -24.19 11.98 -19.61
N PRO A 58 -24.41 11.34 -18.45
CA PRO A 58 -24.41 9.88 -18.37
C PRO A 58 -25.38 9.32 -19.42
N SER A 59 -24.89 8.44 -20.28
CA SER A 59 -25.76 7.74 -21.23
C SER A 59 -26.47 6.61 -20.49
N PRO A 60 -27.79 6.41 -20.70
CA PRO A 60 -28.46 5.21 -20.23
C PRO A 60 -27.69 3.96 -20.71
N GLY A 61 -27.49 3.01 -19.81
CA GLY A 61 -26.82 1.75 -20.16
C GLY A 61 -27.59 0.96 -21.23
N PRO A 62 -26.94 0.02 -21.93
CA PRO A 62 -27.56 -0.81 -22.96
C PRO A 62 -28.73 -1.65 -22.42
N GLU A 63 -29.68 -1.98 -23.31
CA GLU A 63 -30.83 -2.86 -23.00
C GLU A 63 -30.38 -4.25 -22.54
N GLN A 64 -31.13 -4.80 -21.58
CA GLN A 64 -30.73 -5.92 -20.73
C GLN A 64 -30.77 -7.28 -21.46
N PRO A 65 -29.81 -8.18 -21.18
CA PRO A 65 -29.90 -9.58 -21.62
C PRO A 65 -30.97 -10.36 -20.84
N HIS A 66 -31.46 -11.46 -21.45
CA HIS A 66 -32.38 -12.38 -20.82
C HIS A 66 -31.75 -12.99 -19.55
N TRP A 67 -32.34 -12.69 -18.38
CA TRP A 67 -31.85 -13.09 -17.06
C TRP A 67 -32.16 -14.56 -16.72
N ASN A 68 -31.72 -15.49 -17.58
CA ASN A 68 -31.89 -16.92 -17.31
C ASN A 68 -30.95 -17.38 -16.19
N ILE A 69 -31.56 -17.92 -15.15
CA ILE A 69 -30.90 -18.46 -13.96
C ILE A 69 -30.41 -19.88 -14.26
N PRO A 70 -29.09 -20.15 -14.18
CA PRO A 70 -28.58 -21.51 -14.27
C PRO A 70 -28.74 -22.23 -12.92
N SER A 71 -29.49 -23.32 -12.89
CA SER A 71 -29.43 -24.31 -11.82
C SER A 71 -28.28 -25.29 -12.09
N ILE A 72 -27.63 -25.77 -11.03
CA ILE A 72 -26.60 -26.82 -11.15
C ILE A 72 -27.28 -28.19 -11.18
N SER A 73 -26.66 -29.16 -11.85
CA SER A 73 -27.12 -30.56 -11.85
C SER A 73 -26.75 -31.26 -10.54
N GLU A 74 -27.42 -32.38 -10.24
CA GLU A 74 -27.08 -33.23 -9.09
C GLU A 74 -25.63 -33.72 -9.16
N ASP A 75 -25.18 -34.13 -10.35
CA ASP A 75 -23.82 -34.61 -10.58
C ASP A 75 -22.78 -33.52 -10.25
N THR A 76 -23.02 -32.29 -10.71
CA THR A 76 -22.16 -31.14 -10.39
C THR A 76 -22.10 -30.87 -8.89
N ALA A 77 -23.22 -30.97 -8.18
CA ALA A 77 -23.26 -30.78 -6.74
C ALA A 77 -22.47 -31.88 -6.00
N ARG A 78 -22.58 -33.14 -6.43
CA ARG A 78 -21.84 -34.28 -5.87
C ARG A 78 -20.34 -34.16 -6.13
N ASP A 79 -19.93 -33.77 -7.33
CA ASP A 79 -18.52 -33.60 -7.68
C ASP A 79 -17.86 -32.49 -6.84
N ALA A 80 -18.53 -31.34 -6.72
CA ALA A 80 -18.07 -30.24 -5.87
C ALA A 80 -17.95 -30.67 -4.40
N PHE A 81 -18.93 -31.41 -3.88
CA PHE A 81 -18.91 -31.92 -2.52
C PHE A 81 -17.77 -32.94 -2.30
N SER A 82 -17.53 -33.81 -3.27
CA SER A 82 -16.44 -34.79 -3.28
C SER A 82 -15.07 -34.11 -3.20
N LEU A 83 -14.85 -33.09 -4.05
CA LEU A 83 -13.62 -32.30 -4.06
C LEU A 83 -13.41 -31.59 -2.71
N TYR A 84 -14.46 -30.96 -2.18
CA TYR A 84 -14.40 -30.31 -0.87
C TYR A 84 -14.02 -31.28 0.24
N VAL A 85 -14.68 -32.43 0.33
CA VAL A 85 -14.38 -33.46 1.34
C VAL A 85 -12.95 -33.98 1.21
N SER A 86 -12.47 -34.21 -0.02
CA SER A 86 -11.10 -34.66 -0.26
C SER A 86 -10.03 -33.66 0.21
N SER A 87 -10.36 -32.36 0.22
CA SER A 87 -9.46 -31.31 0.71
C SER A 87 -9.36 -31.25 2.25
N LYS A 88 -10.26 -31.93 2.97
CA LYS A 88 -10.32 -31.93 4.43
C LYS A 88 -9.71 -33.23 4.96
N CYS A 89 -8.54 -33.12 5.61
CA CYS A 89 -7.76 -34.24 6.16
C CYS A 89 -8.58 -35.23 7.02
N CYS A 90 -9.66 -34.76 7.63
CA CYS A 90 -10.42 -35.50 8.61
C CYS A 90 -11.84 -35.87 8.18
N TYR A 91 -12.19 -35.69 6.91
CA TYR A 91 -13.54 -36.02 6.44
C TYR A 91 -13.51 -37.36 5.70
N SER A 92 -14.35 -38.30 6.13
CA SER A 92 -14.58 -39.53 5.38
C SER A 92 -15.36 -39.23 4.09
N SER A 93 -15.10 -39.95 3.00
CA SER A 93 -15.85 -39.82 1.74
C SER A 93 -17.20 -40.54 1.74
N ALA A 94 -17.52 -41.32 2.78
CA ALA A 94 -18.76 -42.12 2.85
C ALA A 94 -20.06 -41.28 2.77
N PRO A 95 -20.19 -40.11 3.43
CA PRO A 95 -21.38 -39.27 3.27
C PRO A 95 -21.61 -38.76 1.84
N VAL A 96 -20.55 -38.59 1.04
CA VAL A 96 -20.66 -38.15 -0.35
C VAL A 96 -21.11 -39.30 -1.25
N LYS A 97 -20.56 -40.50 -1.04
CA LYS A 97 -20.83 -41.70 -1.86
C LYS A 97 -22.17 -42.35 -1.56
N ASP A 98 -22.47 -42.52 -0.28
CA ASP A 98 -23.65 -43.27 0.18
C ASP A 98 -24.82 -42.33 0.55
N GLY A 99 -24.58 -41.02 0.58
CA GLY A 99 -25.61 -40.02 0.87
C GLY A 99 -26.60 -39.85 -0.28
N VAL A 100 -27.89 -39.76 0.07
CA VAL A 100 -28.98 -39.56 -0.90
C VAL A 100 -29.44 -38.11 -0.83
N ILE A 101 -29.29 -37.39 -1.94
CA ILE A 101 -29.81 -36.01 -2.07
C ILE A 101 -31.33 -36.08 -2.11
N ILE A 102 -31.99 -35.35 -1.22
CA ILE A 102 -33.45 -35.32 -1.10
C ILE A 102 -34.05 -34.05 -1.68
N ASN A 103 -33.30 -32.95 -1.70
CA ASN A 103 -33.77 -31.67 -2.22
C ASN A 103 -32.58 -30.79 -2.64
N MET A 104 -32.75 -30.01 -3.70
CA MET A 104 -31.81 -29.00 -4.16
C MET A 104 -32.58 -27.70 -4.39
N GLU A 105 -32.32 -26.70 -3.54
CA GLU A 105 -32.92 -25.37 -3.63
C GLU A 105 -31.91 -24.39 -4.20
N SER A 106 -32.23 -23.79 -5.34
CA SER A 106 -31.40 -22.76 -5.98
C SER A 106 -31.82 -21.35 -5.53
N PHE A 107 -30.85 -20.59 -5.05
CA PHE A 107 -30.96 -19.18 -4.68
C PHE A 107 -30.07 -18.35 -5.61
N ASN A 108 -30.58 -17.19 -6.00
CA ASN A 108 -30.00 -16.29 -6.98
C ASN A 108 -29.44 -15.04 -6.33
N THR A 109 -28.30 -15.15 -5.66
CA THR A 109 -27.74 -13.99 -4.97
C THR A 109 -27.13 -13.02 -5.98
N TYR A 110 -27.68 -11.81 -6.07
CA TYR A 110 -27.11 -10.75 -6.89
C TYR A 110 -26.07 -9.96 -6.11
N ARG A 111 -24.95 -9.65 -6.78
CA ARG A 111 -23.92 -8.73 -6.29
C ARG A 111 -23.80 -7.55 -7.23
N TYR A 112 -24.08 -6.37 -6.72
CA TYR A 112 -23.78 -5.11 -7.39
C TYR A 112 -22.43 -4.59 -6.90
N ARG A 113 -21.59 -4.12 -7.84
CA ARG A 113 -20.30 -3.52 -7.55
C ARG A 113 -20.16 -2.22 -8.31
N LEU A 114 -19.76 -1.16 -7.60
CA LEU A 114 -19.41 0.13 -8.18
C LEU A 114 -17.92 0.40 -7.94
N GLU A 115 -17.19 0.59 -9.02
CA GLU A 115 -15.78 0.95 -9.03
C GLU A 115 -15.65 2.40 -9.54
N THR A 116 -15.09 3.30 -8.72
CA THR A 116 -14.74 4.67 -9.12
C THR A 116 -13.22 4.79 -9.19
N PHE A 117 -12.72 4.97 -10.39
CA PHE A 117 -11.31 5.20 -10.66
C PHE A 117 -10.98 6.68 -10.57
N THR A 118 -10.11 7.04 -9.63
CA THR A 118 -9.79 8.43 -9.29
C THR A 118 -8.31 8.74 -9.46
N GLU A 119 -8.02 9.98 -9.86
CA GLU A 119 -6.69 10.58 -9.83
C GLU A 119 -6.62 11.63 -8.72
N SER A 120 -5.60 11.51 -7.86
CA SER A 120 -5.21 12.54 -6.90
C SER A 120 -3.78 12.96 -7.14
N ARG A 121 -3.47 14.21 -6.77
CA ARG A 121 -2.13 14.79 -6.91
C ARG A 121 -1.68 15.37 -5.59
N SER A 122 -0.41 15.18 -5.27
CA SER A 122 0.26 15.81 -4.13
C SER A 122 1.65 16.28 -4.54
N THR A 123 2.15 17.30 -3.86
CA THR A 123 3.50 17.82 -4.08
C THR A 123 4.33 17.62 -2.84
N GLU A 124 5.63 17.38 -3.00
CA GLU A 124 6.58 17.37 -1.88
C GLU A 124 7.91 17.95 -2.33
N TRP A 125 8.61 18.61 -1.42
CA TRP A 125 10.00 18.97 -1.69
C TRP A 125 10.88 17.72 -1.64
N SER A 126 11.68 17.55 -2.68
CA SER A 126 12.64 16.45 -2.81
C SER A 126 14.04 16.99 -3.11
N HIS A 127 15.03 16.14 -2.91
CA HIS A 127 16.42 16.49 -3.15
C HIS A 127 17.24 15.30 -3.61
N GLU A 128 18.29 15.57 -4.38
CA GLU A 128 19.29 14.58 -4.80
C GLU A 128 20.70 15.19 -4.83
N PRO A 129 21.78 14.39 -4.77
CA PRO A 129 23.13 14.89 -4.96
C PRO A 129 23.30 15.68 -6.26
N PHE A 130 23.97 16.83 -6.19
CA PHE A 130 24.25 17.61 -7.39
C PHE A 130 25.46 17.05 -8.17
N HIS A 131 25.21 16.71 -9.43
CA HIS A 131 26.14 16.13 -10.40
C HIS A 131 26.24 16.98 -11.69
N GLY A 132 25.71 18.21 -11.70
CA GLY A 132 25.62 19.04 -12.90
C GLY A 132 24.26 18.98 -13.60
N GLN A 133 23.21 18.52 -12.92
CA GLN A 133 21.83 18.65 -13.39
C GLN A 133 21.47 20.12 -13.67
N PRO A 134 20.49 20.40 -14.55
CA PRO A 134 20.03 21.76 -14.77
C PRO A 134 19.45 22.38 -13.49
N VAL A 135 19.85 23.62 -13.22
CA VAL A 135 19.29 24.50 -12.18
C VAL A 135 18.43 25.51 -12.92
N ASP A 136 17.13 25.31 -12.89
CA ASP A 136 16.15 26.01 -13.73
C ASP A 136 15.09 26.79 -12.93
N ALA A 137 15.24 26.86 -11.60
CA ALA A 137 14.37 27.65 -10.74
C ALA A 137 14.23 29.09 -11.26
N TYR A 138 12.99 29.55 -11.41
CA TYR A 138 12.62 30.90 -11.85
C TYR A 138 13.01 31.27 -13.30
N VAL A 139 13.51 30.34 -14.12
CA VAL A 139 13.73 30.59 -15.55
C VAL A 139 12.40 30.90 -16.25
N GLN A 140 11.34 30.21 -15.84
CA GLN A 140 9.94 30.46 -16.21
C GLN A 140 9.04 30.20 -15.01
N GLN A 141 7.78 30.61 -15.10
CA GLN A 141 6.80 30.26 -14.09
C GLN A 141 6.54 28.73 -14.12
N PRO A 142 6.63 28.02 -12.99
CA PRO A 142 6.27 26.62 -12.93
C PRO A 142 4.80 26.40 -13.34
N PRO A 143 4.50 25.35 -14.12
CA PRO A 143 3.13 24.98 -14.44
C PRO A 143 2.37 24.57 -13.17
N GLY A 144 1.05 24.77 -13.14
CA GLY A 144 0.23 24.32 -12.03
C GLY A 144 0.25 22.79 -11.87
N PRO A 145 -0.02 22.24 -10.67
CA PRO A 145 0.06 20.81 -10.42
C PRO A 145 -0.81 19.96 -11.35
N TRP A 146 -1.92 20.51 -11.87
CA TRP A 146 -2.85 19.83 -12.78
C TRP A 146 -2.61 20.12 -14.27
N ASP A 147 -1.77 21.10 -14.59
CA ASP A 147 -1.36 21.42 -15.97
C ASP A 147 -0.23 20.50 -16.45
N LEU A 148 0.43 19.81 -15.50
CA LEU A 148 1.43 18.81 -15.80
C LEU A 148 0.80 17.55 -16.42
N PRO A 149 1.23 17.12 -17.62
CA PRO A 149 0.68 15.93 -18.25
C PRO A 149 1.14 14.68 -17.49
N ALA A 150 0.19 13.94 -16.92
CA ALA A 150 0.44 12.64 -16.34
C ALA A 150 0.40 11.56 -17.42
N LYS A 151 1.04 10.41 -17.18
CA LYS A 151 0.92 9.24 -18.06
C LYS A 151 -0.53 8.77 -18.09
N VAL A 152 -0.97 8.20 -19.22
CA VAL A 152 -2.28 7.56 -19.30
C VAL A 152 -2.28 6.31 -18.42
N PRO A 153 -3.16 6.21 -17.40
CA PRO A 153 -3.21 5.05 -16.53
C PRO A 153 -3.90 3.87 -17.22
N THR A 154 -3.69 2.67 -16.68
CA THR A 154 -4.57 1.53 -16.95
C THR A 154 -5.78 1.65 -16.03
N PHE A 155 -6.98 1.80 -16.60
CA PHE A 155 -8.20 2.02 -15.81
C PHE A 155 -8.47 0.86 -14.84
N PHE A 156 -8.96 1.21 -13.64
CA PHE A 156 -9.31 0.28 -12.55
C PHE A 156 -8.14 -0.52 -11.97
N VAL A 157 -6.91 -0.05 -12.17
CA VAL A 157 -5.69 -0.60 -11.56
C VAL A 157 -4.97 0.50 -10.80
N ASP A 158 -4.69 0.26 -9.53
CA ASP A 158 -3.95 1.20 -8.69
C ASP A 158 -2.57 1.49 -9.27
N GLY A 159 -2.13 2.74 -9.14
CA GLY A 159 -0.83 3.14 -9.67
C GLY A 159 -0.33 4.46 -9.12
N GLU A 160 0.95 4.71 -9.34
CA GLU A 160 1.63 5.93 -8.94
C GLU A 160 2.59 6.41 -10.04
N GLN A 161 2.77 7.72 -10.13
CA GLN A 161 3.80 8.35 -10.92
C GLN A 161 4.38 9.52 -10.14
N LYS A 162 5.71 9.53 -10.00
CA LYS A 162 6.45 10.68 -9.50
C LYS A 162 7.10 11.41 -10.66
N MET A 163 6.99 12.73 -10.69
CA MET A 163 7.60 13.57 -11.70
C MET A 163 8.11 14.87 -11.09
N LYS A 164 9.25 15.34 -11.58
CA LYS A 164 9.82 16.62 -11.18
C LYS A 164 9.05 17.76 -11.83
N VAL A 165 8.67 18.77 -11.04
CA VAL A 165 8.01 19.98 -11.55
C VAL A 165 9.07 20.84 -12.28
N PRO A 166 8.86 21.20 -13.56
CA PRO A 166 9.76 22.07 -14.31
C PRO A 166 9.96 23.42 -13.63
N TYR A 167 11.14 24.02 -13.79
CA TYR A 167 11.45 25.36 -13.29
C TYR A 167 11.39 25.50 -11.75
N THR A 168 11.53 24.39 -11.03
CA THR A 168 11.60 24.36 -9.56
C THR A 168 12.95 23.89 -9.03
N SER A 169 13.92 23.60 -9.91
CA SER A 169 15.21 23.04 -9.50
C SER A 169 16.15 24.14 -9.04
N SER A 170 16.46 24.17 -7.75
CA SER A 170 17.47 25.05 -7.19
C SER A 170 18.63 24.25 -6.59
N MET A 171 19.81 24.86 -6.57
CA MET A 171 20.97 24.30 -5.91
C MET A 171 21.04 24.84 -4.49
N LYS A 172 21.16 23.94 -3.52
CA LYS A 172 21.31 24.30 -2.10
C LYS A 172 22.52 23.58 -1.48
N PRO A 173 23.21 24.17 -0.49
CA PRO A 173 24.19 23.43 0.28
C PRO A 173 23.49 22.23 0.95
N CYS A 174 24.19 21.10 1.04
CA CYS A 174 23.67 19.91 1.70
C CYS A 174 23.36 20.25 3.16
N HIS A 175 22.09 20.19 3.56
CA HIS A 175 21.66 20.44 4.94
C HIS A 175 22.31 19.46 5.90
N ASP A 176 22.42 18.22 5.46
CA ASP A 176 22.89 17.09 6.25
C ASP A 176 24.34 17.19 6.73
N CYS A 177 25.24 17.76 5.92
CA CYS A 177 26.64 17.98 6.27
C CYS A 177 27.02 19.47 6.25
N VAL A 178 26.01 20.36 6.19
CA VAL A 178 26.17 21.81 6.12
C VAL A 178 27.20 22.24 5.04
N GLY A 179 27.13 21.60 3.87
CA GLY A 179 28.07 21.89 2.77
C GLY A 179 29.48 21.30 2.90
N MET A 180 29.82 20.55 3.95
CA MET A 180 31.17 20.00 4.14
C MET A 180 31.48 18.77 3.27
N GLY A 181 30.45 18.03 2.83
CA GLY A 181 30.58 16.79 2.05
C GLY A 181 31.00 15.57 2.88
N ARG A 182 31.39 15.78 4.14
CA ARG A 182 31.76 14.75 5.12
C ARG A 182 31.10 15.07 6.45
N LYS A 183 30.88 14.04 7.26
CA LYS A 183 30.41 14.18 8.65
C LYS A 183 31.45 13.59 9.61
N PRO A 184 31.56 14.10 10.84
CA PRO A 184 32.41 13.48 11.85
C PRO A 184 32.04 12.00 12.01
N CYS A 185 33.06 11.14 12.09
CA CYS A 185 32.85 9.72 12.28
C CYS A 185 32.27 9.50 13.68
N LYS A 186 31.04 8.98 13.73
CA LYS A 186 30.32 8.73 15.00
C LYS A 186 31.10 7.80 15.92
N ASP A 187 31.74 6.78 15.35
CA ASP A 187 32.47 5.77 16.11
C ASP A 187 33.67 6.32 16.89
N CYS A 188 34.35 7.33 16.37
CA CYS A 188 35.51 7.93 17.02
C CYS A 188 35.30 9.39 17.39
N ALA A 189 34.05 9.88 17.38
CA ALA A 189 33.71 11.28 17.65
C ALA A 189 34.61 12.28 16.93
N GLY A 190 34.92 12.05 15.64
CA GLY A 190 35.77 12.95 14.87
C GLY A 190 37.29 12.76 15.01
N SER A 191 37.77 12.02 16.01
CA SER A 191 39.20 11.96 16.33
C SER A 191 40.07 11.17 15.32
N GLY A 192 39.45 10.31 14.53
CA GLY A 192 40.12 9.36 13.63
C GLY A 192 40.73 8.15 14.35
N ASN A 193 40.78 8.13 15.68
CA ASN A 193 41.38 7.05 16.44
C ASN A 193 40.63 6.73 17.74
N LYS A 194 40.71 5.48 18.18
CA LYS A 194 40.17 5.04 19.47
C LYS A 194 41.33 4.71 20.40
N VAL A 195 41.10 4.88 21.70
CA VAL A 195 42.06 4.42 22.72
C VAL A 195 42.24 2.92 22.53
N CYS A 196 43.50 2.49 22.48
CA CYS A 196 43.84 1.07 22.37
C CYS A 196 43.34 0.36 23.64
N TRP A 197 42.31 -0.47 23.50
CA TRP A 197 41.70 -1.21 24.61
C TRP A 197 42.70 -2.15 25.29
N VAL A 198 43.72 -2.60 24.56
CA VAL A 198 44.76 -3.51 25.08
C VAL A 198 45.70 -2.85 26.09
N CYS A 199 45.97 -1.55 25.95
CA CYS A 199 46.92 -0.83 26.81
C CYS A 199 46.30 0.40 27.46
N ASN A 200 44.98 0.60 27.33
CA ASN A 200 44.24 1.75 27.86
C ASN A 200 44.90 3.11 27.57
N GLY A 201 45.53 3.28 26.40
CA GLY A 201 46.15 4.55 26.02
C GLY A 201 47.63 4.70 26.37
N SER A 202 48.21 3.83 27.20
CA SER A 202 49.61 3.98 27.64
C SER A 202 50.65 3.75 26.54
N GLY A 203 50.32 2.92 25.54
CA GLY A 203 51.28 2.44 24.54
C GLY A 203 52.14 1.26 25.02
N PHE A 204 52.02 0.86 26.29
CA PHE A 204 52.81 -0.20 26.92
C PHE A 204 51.91 -1.21 27.65
N ARG A 205 52.33 -2.48 27.68
CA ARG A 205 51.71 -3.51 28.54
C ARG A 205 52.41 -3.49 29.91
N HIS A 206 52.33 -4.56 30.70
CA HIS A 206 53.05 -4.63 31.98
C HIS A 206 54.55 -4.35 31.79
N GLY A 207 55.09 -3.35 32.49
CA GLY A 207 56.49 -2.92 32.35
C GLY A 207 56.73 -2.02 31.13
N ASP A 208 57.95 -2.07 30.57
CA ASP A 208 58.37 -1.30 29.39
C ASP A 208 58.05 -2.01 28.04
N ASP A 209 57.25 -3.08 28.07
CA ASP A 209 56.90 -3.84 26.88
C ASP A 209 55.94 -3.04 25.98
N ARG A 210 56.43 -2.64 24.81
CA ARG A 210 55.65 -1.90 23.80
C ARG A 210 54.39 -2.69 23.41
N CYS A 211 53.23 -2.06 23.47
CA CYS A 211 51.98 -2.68 23.04
C CYS A 211 52.02 -2.98 21.52
N HIS A 212 52.08 -4.26 21.14
CA HIS A 212 52.09 -4.69 19.74
C HIS A 212 50.80 -4.33 18.99
N HIS A 213 49.65 -4.33 19.68
CA HIS A 213 48.34 -4.09 19.08
C HIS A 213 48.20 -2.67 18.50
N CYS A 214 48.67 -1.65 19.22
CA CYS A 214 48.72 -0.27 18.73
C CYS A 214 50.12 0.16 18.25
N SER A 215 51.08 -0.76 18.23
CA SER A 215 52.49 -0.52 17.92
C SER A 215 53.13 0.58 18.78
N GLY A 216 52.77 0.65 20.06
CA GLY A 216 53.28 1.65 20.99
C GLY A 216 52.60 3.01 20.95
N ARG A 217 51.60 3.22 20.09
CA ARG A 217 50.93 4.53 19.94
C ARG A 217 49.90 4.84 21.02
N GLY A 218 49.47 3.83 21.78
CA GLY A 218 48.37 3.95 22.74
C GLY A 218 46.98 4.09 22.09
N ARG A 219 46.91 4.24 20.76
CA ARG A 219 45.67 4.48 20.01
C ARG A 219 45.67 3.69 18.71
N GLU A 220 44.48 3.36 18.25
CA GLU A 220 44.23 2.64 17.00
C GLU A 220 43.41 3.49 16.05
N ASN A 221 43.69 3.39 14.76
CA ASN A 221 42.86 4.05 13.76
C ASN A 221 41.44 3.49 13.86
N CYS A 222 40.47 4.39 13.83
CA CYS A 222 39.07 3.97 13.79
C CYS A 222 38.83 3.18 12.50
N ALA A 223 38.31 1.95 12.63
CA ALA A 223 38.04 1.08 11.49
C ALA A 223 37.00 1.66 10.53
N GLN A 224 36.03 2.43 11.05
CA GLN A 224 34.89 2.95 10.27
C GLN A 224 35.26 4.16 9.39
N CYS A 225 36.21 4.99 9.81
CA CYS A 225 36.71 6.10 9.00
C CYS A 225 38.15 5.90 8.52
N HIS A 226 38.73 4.72 8.76
CA HIS A 226 40.11 4.39 8.42
C HIS A 226 41.14 5.45 8.84
N GLY A 227 40.99 6.02 10.04
CA GLY A 227 41.90 7.06 10.53
C GLY A 227 41.55 8.49 10.11
N GLN A 228 40.58 8.71 9.22
CA GLN A 228 40.28 10.04 8.66
C GLN A 228 39.50 10.95 9.62
N GLY A 229 38.93 10.40 10.70
CA GLY A 229 38.07 11.14 11.63
C GLY A 229 36.71 11.55 11.07
N SER A 230 36.49 11.40 9.76
CA SER A 230 35.24 11.74 9.09
C SER A 230 34.82 10.65 8.12
N THR A 231 33.52 10.52 7.90
CA THR A 231 32.94 9.67 6.86
C THR A 231 32.29 10.53 5.79
N GLN A 232 32.21 10.01 4.57
CA GLN A 232 31.54 10.71 3.47
C GLN A 232 30.06 10.92 3.82
N CYS A 233 29.53 12.12 3.55
CA CYS A 233 28.11 12.39 3.74
C CYS A 233 27.29 11.50 2.80
N THR A 234 26.38 10.71 3.35
CA THR A 234 25.52 9.78 2.58
C THR A 234 24.52 10.52 1.70
N THR A 235 24.03 11.67 2.16
CA THR A 235 22.95 12.45 1.53
C THR A 235 23.42 13.17 0.28
N CYS A 236 24.57 13.85 0.33
CA CYS A 236 25.16 14.48 -0.87
C CYS A 236 26.26 13.65 -1.53
N ARG A 237 26.62 12.48 -0.98
CA ARG A 237 27.70 11.61 -1.49
C ARG A 237 29.02 12.35 -1.72
N GLY A 238 29.36 13.26 -0.81
CA GLY A 238 30.57 14.09 -0.89
C GLY A 238 30.48 15.28 -1.86
N LYS A 239 29.35 15.51 -2.53
CA LYS A 239 29.17 16.62 -3.48
C LYS A 239 28.96 17.98 -2.85
N GLN A 240 28.75 18.04 -1.52
CA GLN A 240 28.54 19.27 -0.75
C GLN A 240 27.24 20.03 -1.09
N GLN A 241 26.69 19.82 -2.27
CA GLN A 241 25.50 20.47 -2.79
C GLN A 241 24.43 19.43 -3.13
N LEU A 242 23.18 19.86 -2.98
CA LEU A 242 21.99 19.12 -3.36
C LEU A 242 21.24 19.91 -4.43
N LEU A 243 20.72 19.19 -5.41
CA LEU A 243 19.66 19.70 -6.26
C LEU A 243 18.35 19.50 -5.50
N VAL A 244 17.63 20.59 -5.27
CA VAL A 244 16.36 20.63 -4.57
C VAL A 244 15.27 20.99 -5.56
N PHE A 245 14.14 20.31 -5.53
CA PHE A 245 13.05 20.52 -6.47
C PHE A 245 11.71 20.06 -5.91
N ILE A 246 10.62 20.51 -6.52
CA ILE A 246 9.30 20.01 -6.19
C ILE A 246 9.03 18.73 -6.98
N CYS A 247 8.65 17.67 -6.28
CA CYS A 247 8.19 16.42 -6.86
C CYS A 247 6.66 16.39 -6.79
N LEU A 248 6.02 16.24 -7.95
CA LEU A 248 4.60 15.94 -8.05
C LEU A 248 4.40 14.42 -8.05
N THR A 249 3.55 13.94 -7.15
CA THR A 249 3.08 12.56 -7.12
C THR A 249 1.64 12.52 -7.63
N VAL A 250 1.42 11.79 -8.71
CA VAL A 250 0.11 11.48 -9.26
C VAL A 250 -0.26 10.06 -8.85
N LYS A 251 -1.36 9.90 -8.13
CA LYS A 251 -1.85 8.60 -7.63
C LYS A 251 -3.18 8.27 -8.28
N TRP A 252 -3.26 7.07 -8.85
CA TRP A 252 -4.51 6.48 -9.34
C TRP A 252 -4.98 5.42 -8.36
N THR A 253 -6.26 5.45 -8.01
CA THR A 253 -6.86 4.53 -7.03
C THR A 253 -8.19 4.01 -7.58
N ASN A 254 -8.40 2.70 -7.54
CA ASN A 254 -9.66 2.04 -7.83
C ASN A 254 -10.46 1.86 -6.54
N ASN A 255 -11.45 2.73 -6.32
CA ASN A 255 -12.30 2.66 -5.15
C ASN A 255 -13.51 1.76 -5.45
N SER A 256 -13.56 0.58 -4.84
CA SER A 256 -14.62 -0.40 -5.07
C SER A 256 -15.50 -0.55 -3.83
N ASP A 257 -16.80 -0.36 -4.00
CA ASP A 257 -17.81 -0.72 -3.00
C ASP A 257 -18.80 -1.72 -3.61
N ASN A 258 -19.28 -2.66 -2.81
CA ASN A 258 -20.20 -3.71 -3.25
C ASN A 258 -21.43 -3.82 -2.35
N TYR A 259 -22.50 -4.35 -2.94
CA TYR A 259 -23.73 -4.69 -2.26
C TYR A 259 -24.16 -6.09 -2.70
N VAL A 260 -24.49 -6.94 -1.75
CA VAL A 260 -24.92 -8.32 -1.99
C VAL A 260 -26.33 -8.46 -1.46
N VAL A 261 -27.26 -8.93 -2.31
CA VAL A 261 -28.63 -9.22 -1.89
C VAL A 261 -28.65 -10.55 -1.14
N GLU A 262 -28.89 -10.50 0.16
CA GLU A 262 -29.07 -11.70 0.97
C GLU A 262 -30.45 -12.30 0.70
N GLN A 263 -30.49 -13.55 0.22
CA GLN A 263 -31.73 -14.27 -0.08
C GLN A 263 -32.14 -15.26 1.01
N SER A 264 -31.62 -15.09 2.23
CA SER A 264 -31.94 -15.94 3.38
C SER A 264 -31.70 -17.44 3.12
N SER A 265 -30.72 -17.80 2.28
CA SER A 265 -30.38 -19.20 2.01
C SER A 265 -29.83 -19.92 3.26
N GLY A 266 -29.38 -19.17 4.26
CA GLY A 266 -28.64 -19.65 5.42
C GLY A 266 -27.12 -19.55 5.25
N LEU A 267 -26.64 -19.23 4.04
CA LEU A 267 -25.21 -19.00 3.78
C LEU A 267 -24.81 -17.58 4.17
N GLN A 268 -23.74 -17.45 4.95
CA GLN A 268 -23.23 -16.15 5.40
C GLN A 268 -22.70 -15.29 4.24
N VAL A 269 -22.95 -13.98 4.29
CA VAL A 269 -22.50 -13.01 3.26
C VAL A 269 -20.97 -13.00 3.11
N SER A 270 -20.23 -13.30 4.19
CA SER A 270 -18.77 -13.40 4.15
C SER A 270 -18.27 -14.48 3.18
N ASN A 271 -18.99 -15.60 3.02
CA ASN A 271 -18.66 -16.64 2.04
C ASN A 271 -18.79 -16.13 0.61
N LEU A 272 -19.77 -15.26 0.35
CA LEU A 272 -20.05 -14.70 -0.98
C LEU A 272 -18.98 -13.70 -1.44
N SER A 273 -18.25 -13.09 -0.51
CA SER A 273 -17.12 -12.20 -0.83
C SER A 273 -15.95 -12.94 -1.51
N GLN A 274 -15.85 -14.27 -1.32
CA GLN A 274 -14.72 -15.07 -1.77
C GLN A 274 -14.93 -15.79 -3.11
N VAL A 275 -16.06 -15.56 -3.76
CA VAL A 275 -16.43 -16.23 -5.02
C VAL A 275 -16.78 -15.21 -6.10
N SER A 276 -16.66 -15.63 -7.36
CA SER A 276 -17.17 -14.89 -8.50
C SER A 276 -18.58 -15.36 -8.88
N GLY A 277 -19.35 -14.47 -9.48
CA GLY A 277 -20.65 -14.79 -10.07
C GLY A 277 -20.60 -14.68 -11.60
N LYS A 278 -21.64 -15.15 -12.26
CA LYS A 278 -21.84 -14.92 -13.69
C LYS A 278 -22.11 -13.43 -13.90
N GLU A 279 -21.29 -12.78 -14.72
CA GLU A 279 -21.53 -11.39 -15.08
C GLU A 279 -22.84 -11.27 -15.86
N LEU A 280 -23.72 -10.43 -15.33
CA LEU A 280 -25.04 -10.15 -15.86
C LEU A 280 -25.04 -8.81 -16.60
N PHE A 281 -24.39 -7.81 -16.00
CA PHE A 281 -24.33 -6.47 -16.54
C PHE A 281 -22.98 -5.87 -16.24
N ARG A 282 -22.43 -5.13 -17.21
CA ARG A 282 -21.26 -4.30 -17.04
C ARG A 282 -21.42 -3.04 -17.88
N ASP A 283 -21.21 -1.90 -17.24
CA ASP A 283 -21.23 -0.59 -17.89
C ASP A 283 -20.05 0.24 -17.36
N SER A 284 -19.41 1.00 -18.25
CA SER A 284 -18.21 1.77 -17.95
C SER A 284 -18.26 3.11 -18.66
N GLN A 285 -18.33 4.18 -17.88
CA GLN A 285 -18.50 5.55 -18.38
C GLN A 285 -17.67 6.51 -17.52
N TYR A 286 -17.51 7.76 -17.97
CA TYR A 286 -16.86 8.79 -17.15
C TYR A 286 -17.57 8.94 -15.79
N LEU A 287 -18.90 9.08 -15.82
CA LEU A 287 -19.80 8.92 -14.69
C LEU A 287 -20.93 7.98 -15.12
N VAL A 288 -21.22 6.97 -14.31
CA VAL A 288 -22.30 6.02 -14.61
C VAL A 288 -23.64 6.54 -14.10
N TYR A 289 -24.71 6.22 -14.81
CA TYR A 289 -26.07 6.40 -14.27
C TYR A 289 -26.42 5.20 -13.39
N PRO A 290 -27.11 5.38 -12.25
CA PRO A 290 -27.59 4.26 -11.45
C PRO A 290 -28.39 3.28 -12.31
N VAL A 291 -28.18 1.98 -12.11
CA VAL A 291 -28.96 0.96 -12.83
C VAL A 291 -30.43 1.10 -12.47
N MET A 292 -31.26 1.46 -13.45
CA MET A 292 -32.71 1.53 -13.34
C MET A 292 -33.33 0.32 -14.05
N GLY A 293 -34.38 -0.26 -13.45
CA GLY A 293 -35.13 -1.35 -14.07
C GLY A 293 -34.48 -2.74 -14.00
N PHE A 294 -33.50 -2.95 -13.11
CA PHE A 294 -33.10 -4.31 -12.76
C PHE A 294 -34.26 -5.03 -12.04
N PRO A 295 -34.53 -6.33 -12.29
CA PRO A 295 -35.68 -7.03 -11.71
C PRO A 295 -35.72 -7.01 -10.17
N ASP A 296 -34.56 -6.99 -9.53
CA ASP A 296 -34.43 -6.91 -8.08
C ASP A 296 -34.40 -5.43 -7.62
N PRO A 297 -35.42 -4.95 -6.87
CA PRO A 297 -35.48 -3.57 -6.41
C PRO A 297 -34.35 -3.20 -5.43
N MET A 298 -33.78 -4.17 -4.71
CA MET A 298 -32.68 -3.93 -3.78
C MET A 298 -31.40 -3.55 -4.54
N ILE A 299 -31.19 -4.12 -5.73
CA ILE A 299 -30.07 -3.73 -6.61
C ILE A 299 -30.25 -2.31 -7.13
N VAL A 300 -31.47 -1.94 -7.53
CA VAL A 300 -31.77 -0.56 -8.00
C VAL A 300 -31.51 0.46 -6.89
N GLN A 301 -31.98 0.19 -5.67
CA GLN A 301 -31.71 1.05 -4.50
C GLN A 301 -30.22 1.13 -4.17
N ALA A 302 -29.51 0.00 -4.21
CA ALA A 302 -28.07 -0.03 -3.97
C ALA A 302 -27.29 0.74 -5.04
N ALA A 303 -27.68 0.65 -6.30
CA ALA A 303 -27.06 1.40 -7.38
C ALA A 303 -27.24 2.91 -7.17
N GLN A 304 -28.46 3.37 -6.85
CA GLN A 304 -28.72 4.78 -6.56
C GLN A 304 -27.88 5.29 -5.39
N ARG A 305 -27.85 4.53 -4.29
CA ARG A 305 -27.09 4.89 -3.10
C ARG A 305 -25.59 4.96 -3.37
N LEU A 306 -24.98 3.89 -3.91
CA LEU A 306 -23.54 3.84 -4.12
C LEU A 306 -23.06 4.87 -5.14
N VAL A 307 -23.82 5.11 -6.22
CA VAL A 307 -23.46 6.16 -7.19
C VAL A 307 -23.49 7.54 -6.54
N GLY A 308 -24.52 7.84 -5.75
CA GLY A 308 -24.63 9.10 -4.99
C GLY A 308 -23.50 9.26 -3.97
N ASP A 309 -23.22 8.21 -3.19
CA ASP A 309 -22.17 8.19 -2.17
C ASP A 309 -20.78 8.43 -2.80
N HIS A 310 -20.46 7.73 -3.90
CA HIS A 310 -19.19 7.89 -4.59
C HIS A 310 -19.04 9.29 -5.19
N GLN A 311 -20.11 9.82 -5.80
CA GLN A 311 -20.12 11.18 -6.33
C GLN A 311 -19.82 12.21 -5.21
N GLY A 312 -20.49 12.09 -4.06
CA GLY A 312 -20.27 12.99 -2.93
C GLY A 312 -18.87 12.87 -2.30
N LYS A 313 -18.35 11.64 -2.17
CA LYS A 313 -17.07 11.33 -1.53
C LYS A 313 -15.87 11.73 -2.38
N PHE A 314 -15.87 11.37 -3.67
CA PHE A 314 -14.69 11.48 -4.51
C PHE A 314 -14.60 12.80 -5.29
N SER A 315 -15.72 13.39 -5.70
CA SER A 315 -15.70 14.63 -6.52
C SER A 315 -15.05 15.82 -5.83
N ARG A 316 -14.97 15.82 -4.49
CA ARG A 316 -14.34 16.89 -3.70
C ARG A 316 -12.86 16.67 -3.44
N THR A 317 -12.40 15.42 -3.49
CA THR A 317 -11.06 15.01 -3.03
C THR A 317 -10.19 14.50 -4.16
N SER A 318 -10.74 14.15 -5.31
CA SER A 318 -10.01 13.59 -6.44
C SER A 318 -10.73 13.85 -7.75
N ARG A 319 -9.98 13.79 -8.86
CA ARG A 319 -10.57 13.81 -10.20
C ARG A 319 -11.07 12.40 -10.52
N ILE A 320 -12.37 12.24 -10.73
CA ILE A 320 -12.92 10.97 -11.25
C ILE A 320 -12.52 10.87 -12.72
N LEU A 321 -11.91 9.74 -13.09
CA LEU A 321 -11.52 9.47 -14.48
C LEU A 321 -12.51 8.55 -15.17
N GLN A 322 -13.01 7.54 -14.45
CA GLN A 322 -13.99 6.59 -14.96
C GLN A 322 -14.69 5.87 -13.82
N GLN A 323 -15.95 5.51 -14.03
CA GLN A 323 -16.70 4.60 -13.19
C GLN A 323 -17.07 3.33 -13.95
N ARG A 324 -17.09 2.21 -13.25
CA ARG A 324 -17.58 0.93 -13.75
C ARG A 324 -18.56 0.35 -12.76
N GLN A 325 -19.72 -0.03 -13.26
CA GLN A 325 -20.72 -0.76 -12.50
C GLN A 325 -20.87 -2.16 -13.06
N THR A 326 -21.02 -3.13 -12.17
CA THR A 326 -21.14 -4.55 -12.54
C THR A 326 -22.21 -5.20 -11.68
N ILE A 327 -23.09 -5.97 -12.31
CA ILE A 327 -24.01 -6.87 -11.63
C ILE A 327 -23.58 -8.29 -11.96
N GLU A 328 -23.41 -9.10 -10.93
CA GLU A 328 -23.08 -10.51 -11.04
C GLU A 328 -24.17 -11.33 -10.34
N LEU A 329 -24.52 -12.47 -10.93
CA LEU A 329 -25.33 -13.51 -10.31
C LEU A 329 -24.41 -14.54 -9.68
N ILE A 330 -24.42 -14.64 -8.37
CA ILE A 330 -23.73 -15.69 -7.62
C ILE A 330 -24.74 -16.84 -7.44
N PRO A 331 -24.58 -17.96 -8.18
CA PRO A 331 -25.45 -19.11 -7.98
C PRO A 331 -25.17 -19.68 -6.59
N VAL A 332 -26.23 -19.96 -5.83
CA VAL A 332 -26.15 -20.63 -4.53
C VAL A 332 -27.14 -21.78 -4.56
N THR A 333 -26.68 -23.00 -4.34
CA THR A 333 -27.55 -24.18 -4.26
C THR A 333 -27.42 -24.77 -2.87
N LYS A 334 -28.53 -24.78 -2.13
CA LYS A 334 -28.66 -25.48 -0.87
C LYS A 334 -29.05 -26.91 -1.16
N VAL A 335 -28.18 -27.84 -0.83
CA VAL A 335 -28.40 -29.27 -1.04
C VAL A 335 -28.71 -29.91 0.30
N THR A 336 -29.88 -30.53 0.38
CA THR A 336 -30.29 -31.31 1.54
C THR A 336 -30.14 -32.77 1.20
N TYR A 337 -29.44 -33.53 2.04
CA TYR A 337 -29.17 -34.95 1.82
C TYR A 337 -29.37 -35.75 3.10
N THR A 338 -29.63 -37.04 2.94
CA THR A 338 -29.77 -37.98 4.06
C THR A 338 -28.63 -38.98 4.07
N TRP A 339 -28.10 -39.24 5.27
CA TRP A 339 -27.07 -40.23 5.49
C TRP A 339 -27.27 -40.91 6.86
N LYS A 340 -27.28 -42.24 6.87
CA LYS A 340 -27.55 -43.07 8.08
C LYS A 340 -28.80 -42.62 8.87
N GLY A 341 -29.86 -42.26 8.15
CA GLY A 341 -31.15 -41.85 8.76
C GLY A 341 -31.19 -40.45 9.35
N LYS A 342 -30.14 -39.63 9.19
CA LYS A 342 -30.10 -38.22 9.58
C LYS A 342 -30.02 -37.32 8.36
N THR A 343 -30.58 -36.12 8.48
CA THR A 343 -30.60 -35.10 7.42
C THR A 343 -29.50 -34.07 7.66
N TYR A 344 -28.80 -33.72 6.59
CA TYR A 344 -27.69 -32.77 6.57
C TYR A 344 -27.86 -31.79 5.42
N VAL A 345 -27.23 -30.63 5.53
CA VAL A 345 -27.26 -29.56 4.53
C VAL A 345 -25.85 -29.14 4.19
N TYR A 346 -25.60 -28.93 2.91
CA TYR A 346 -24.43 -28.21 2.42
C TYR A 346 -24.83 -27.23 1.34
N PHE A 347 -23.98 -26.25 1.09
CA PHE A 347 -24.16 -25.22 0.08
C PHE A 347 -23.09 -25.37 -1.00
N VAL A 348 -23.49 -25.26 -2.26
CA VAL A 348 -22.58 -25.10 -3.40
C VAL A 348 -22.79 -23.70 -3.95
N TYR A 349 -21.74 -22.89 -4.08
CA TYR A 349 -21.89 -21.49 -4.44
C TYR A 349 -20.73 -20.92 -5.27
N GLY A 350 -21.05 -19.88 -6.05
CA GLY A 350 -20.09 -19.22 -6.94
C GLY A 350 -19.82 -19.99 -8.23
N ASN A 351 -19.16 -19.33 -9.18
CA ASN A 351 -18.70 -19.98 -10.42
C ASN A 351 -17.64 -21.06 -10.15
N GLU A 352 -16.94 -20.96 -9.02
CA GLU A 352 -15.92 -21.91 -8.59
C GLU A 352 -16.51 -23.15 -7.91
N PHE A 353 -17.84 -23.24 -7.76
CA PHE A 353 -18.54 -24.32 -7.05
C PHE A 353 -17.96 -24.59 -5.65
N LYS A 354 -17.67 -23.52 -4.88
CA LYS A 354 -17.20 -23.67 -3.51
C LYS A 354 -18.27 -24.32 -2.66
N VAL A 355 -17.83 -25.13 -1.69
CA VAL A 355 -18.73 -25.84 -0.79
C VAL A 355 -18.58 -25.33 0.63
N HIS A 356 -19.71 -25.15 1.30
CA HIS A 356 -19.77 -24.86 2.72
C HIS A 356 -20.78 -25.78 3.40
N THR A 357 -20.41 -26.28 4.59
CA THR A 357 -21.24 -27.13 5.42
C THR A 357 -20.88 -26.83 6.87
N ASP A 358 -21.89 -26.62 7.70
CA ASP A 358 -21.68 -26.36 9.13
C ASP A 358 -21.42 -27.68 9.88
N ASP A 359 -22.23 -28.71 9.60
CA ASP A 359 -22.23 -29.96 10.37
C ASP A 359 -21.94 -31.19 9.48
N TYR A 360 -20.67 -31.38 9.10
CA TYR A 360 -20.28 -32.57 8.34
C TYR A 360 -20.34 -33.83 9.22
N PRO A 361 -21.02 -34.92 8.80
CA PRO A 361 -21.38 -36.01 9.70
C PRO A 361 -20.30 -37.04 9.99
N ALA A 362 -19.25 -37.10 9.18
CA ALA A 362 -18.21 -38.14 9.29
C ALA A 362 -16.83 -37.50 9.42
N THR A 363 -16.59 -36.86 10.57
CA THR A 363 -15.32 -36.27 10.94
C THR A 363 -14.48 -37.24 11.78
N CYS A 364 -13.15 -37.18 11.64
CA CYS A 364 -12.23 -37.82 12.56
C CYS A 364 -12.42 -37.21 13.97
N CYS A 365 -12.37 -38.01 15.03
CA CYS A 365 -12.27 -37.49 16.40
C CYS A 365 -10.81 -37.08 16.68
N CYS A 366 -10.31 -36.03 16.03
CA CYS A 366 -9.06 -35.40 16.47
C CYS A 366 -9.41 -34.35 17.53
N SER A 367 -9.45 -34.80 18.79
CA SER A 367 -9.33 -33.90 19.93
C SER A 367 -7.99 -33.19 19.81
N VAL A 368 -7.99 -31.91 19.47
CA VAL A 368 -6.82 -31.06 19.72
C VAL A 368 -6.76 -30.92 21.23
N MET A 369 -5.81 -31.62 21.85
CA MET A 369 -5.45 -31.43 23.26
C MET A 369 -4.63 -30.16 23.43
#